data_AF-A0A1Y2JQ49-F1
#
_entry.id   AF-A0A1Y2JQ49-F1
#
_cell.length_a   1.000
_cell.length_b   1.000
_cell.length_c   1.000
_cell.angle_alpha   90.00
_cell.angle_beta   90.00
_cell.angle_gamma   90.00
#
_symmetry.space_group_name_H-M   'P 1'
#
loop_
_entity.id
_entity.type
_entity.pdbx_description
1 polymer ?
#
loop_
_entity_poly.entity_id
_entity_poly.type
_entity_poly.pdbx_seq_one_letter_code
_entity_poly.pdbx_strand_id
1 'polypeptide(L)' 'MCEAIEVTDEIPRERDAIKYDCGGYAGLVDSTPDEIRSHGCGRGGCCTRSFVCVLCGKRYVGRAESPEYID' A
#
# COMPACT_ATOMS: atom_id res chain seq x y z
N MET A 1 -14.04 -13.12 0.06
CA MET A 1 -12.67 -12.83 0.55
C MET A 1 -12.66 -11.35 0.82
N CYS A 2 -12.25 -10.90 2.01
CA CYS A 2 -12.20 -9.47 2.30
C CYS A 2 -11.10 -8.75 1.47
N GLU A 3 -11.42 -7.61 0.87
CA GLU A 3 -10.60 -6.89 -0.12
C GLU A 3 -10.60 -5.37 0.14
N ALA A 4 -9.55 -4.70 -0.34
CA ALA A 4 -9.47 -3.24 -0.29
C ALA A 4 -10.48 -2.61 -1.27
N ILE A 5 -11.19 -1.58 -0.83
CA ILE A 5 -12.15 -0.82 -1.63
C ILE A 5 -11.46 0.45 -2.15
N GLU A 6 -11.76 0.84 -3.40
CA GLU A 6 -11.29 2.09 -4.02
C GLU A 6 -9.76 2.16 -4.20
N VAL A 7 -9.16 1.02 -4.55
CA VAL A 7 -7.74 0.95 -4.93
C VAL A 7 -7.60 1.17 -6.44
N THR A 8 -6.93 2.25 -6.81
CA THR A 8 -6.42 2.51 -8.16
C THR A 8 -5.15 1.69 -8.41
N ASP A 9 -4.75 1.49 -9.67
CA ASP A 9 -3.54 0.75 -10.04
C ASP A 9 -2.26 1.29 -9.35
N GLU A 10 -2.26 2.58 -9.01
CA GLU A 10 -1.22 3.24 -8.21
C GLU A 10 -1.81 3.82 -6.91
N ILE A 11 -1.09 3.62 -5.81
CA ILE A 11 -1.45 4.12 -4.49
C ILE A 11 -0.90 5.55 -4.34
N PRO A 12 -1.74 6.55 -4.01
CA PRO A 12 -1.24 7.89 -3.79
C PRO A 12 -0.15 7.95 -2.74
N ARG A 13 0.90 8.73 -2.99
CA ARG A 13 2.07 8.77 -2.10
C ARG A 13 1.72 9.30 -0.71
N GLU A 14 0.70 10.12 -0.56
CA GLU A 14 0.24 10.64 0.73
C GLU A 14 -0.78 9.73 1.44
N ARG A 15 -1.19 8.61 0.82
CA ARG A 15 -2.21 7.71 1.36
C ARG A 15 -1.73 6.97 2.61
N ASP A 16 -2.26 7.31 3.77
CA ASP A 16 -1.96 6.71 5.07
C ASP A 16 -2.96 5.61 5.50
N ALA A 17 -4.15 5.57 4.88
CA ALA A 17 -5.15 4.55 5.14
C ALA A 17 -5.95 4.11 3.89
N ILE A 18 -6.39 2.84 3.89
CA ILE A 18 -7.26 2.24 2.85
C ILE A 18 -8.47 1.58 3.49
N LYS A 19 -9.65 1.71 2.87
CA LYS A 19 -10.88 1.05 3.35
C LYS A 19 -10.97 -0.39 2.86
N TYR A 20 -11.57 -1.27 3.65
CA TYR A 20 -11.82 -2.67 3.29
C TYR A 20 -13.32 -2.99 3.30
N ASP A 21 -13.73 -3.99 2.54
CA ASP A 21 -15.12 -4.48 2.46
C ASP A 21 -15.67 -5.03 3.77
N CYS A 22 -14.80 -5.39 4.72
CA CYS A 22 -15.19 -5.75 6.09
C CYS A 22 -15.64 -4.56 6.94
N GLY A 23 -15.68 -3.34 6.37
CA GLY A 23 -15.98 -2.09 7.07
C GLY A 23 -14.79 -1.54 7.87
N GLY A 24 -13.64 -2.21 7.84
CA GLY A 24 -12.43 -1.78 8.51
C GLY A 24 -11.60 -0.79 7.70
N TYR A 25 -10.64 -0.16 8.37
CA TYR A 25 -9.57 0.60 7.74
C TYR A 25 -8.25 -0.13 7.91
N ALA A 26 -7.37 0.02 6.93
CA ALA A 26 -6.01 -0.48 6.97
C ALA A 26 -5.04 0.68 7.10
N GLY A 27 -4.25 0.68 8.16
CA GLY A 27 -3.21 1.68 8.37
C GLY A 27 -1.94 1.32 7.60
N LEU A 28 -1.17 2.34 7.24
CA LEU A 28 0.15 2.20 6.65
C LEU A 28 1.09 1.45 7.61
N VAL A 29 1.83 0.50 7.07
CA VAL A 29 2.87 -0.26 7.77
C VAL A 29 4.10 -0.39 6.89
N ASP A 30 5.23 -0.71 7.51
CA ASP A 30 6.46 -0.95 6.75
C ASP A 30 6.29 -2.11 5.76
N SER A 31 6.75 -1.87 4.53
CA SER A 31 6.82 -2.89 3.50
C SER A 31 7.97 -3.85 3.79
N THR A 32 7.73 -5.14 3.57
CA THR A 32 8.80 -6.15 3.71
C THR A 32 9.76 -6.08 2.51
N PRO A 33 11.00 -6.61 2.63
CA PRO A 33 11.93 -6.69 1.50
C PRO A 33 11.37 -7.44 0.28
N ASP A 34 10.50 -8.41 0.48
CA ASP A 34 9.85 -9.14 -0.61
C ASP A 34 8.80 -8.29 -1.32
N GLU A 35 7.99 -7.56 -0.57
CA GLU A 35 6.99 -6.63 -1.10
C GLU A 35 7.63 -5.51 -1.93
N ILE A 36 8.73 -4.95 -1.42
CA ILE A 36 9.51 -3.92 -2.09
C ILE A 36 10.07 -4.43 -3.43
N ARG A 37 10.43 -5.72 -3.49
CA ARG A 37 10.93 -6.35 -4.74
C ARG A 37 9.81 -6.67 -5.72
N SER A 38 8.64 -7.07 -5.25
CA SER A 38 7.51 -7.45 -6.10
C SER A 38 6.71 -6.26 -6.64
N HIS A 39 6.59 -5.18 -5.87
CA HIS A 39 5.73 -4.03 -6.19
C HIS A 39 6.49 -2.71 -6.37
N GLY A 40 7.82 -2.74 -6.31
CA GLY A 40 8.66 -1.57 -6.43
C GLY A 40 9.94 -1.83 -7.22
N CYS A 41 10.88 -0.89 -7.15
CA CYS A 41 12.19 -0.98 -7.79
C CYS A 41 13.25 -1.68 -6.93
N GLY A 42 12.85 -2.29 -5.80
CA GLY A 42 13.78 -2.91 -4.85
C GLY A 42 14.40 -1.94 -3.83
N ARG A 43 14.16 -0.63 -3.92
CA ARG A 43 14.59 0.35 -2.90
C ARG A 43 13.52 0.50 -1.82
N GLY A 44 13.94 0.42 -0.56
CA GLY A 44 13.04 0.57 0.59
C GLY A 44 12.38 1.95 0.65
N GLY A 45 11.09 1.96 0.98
CA GLY A 45 10.33 3.16 1.35
C GLY A 45 10.00 4.14 0.21
N CYS A 46 10.32 3.86 -1.05
CA CYS A 46 10.16 4.86 -2.12
C CYS A 46 8.97 4.66 -3.07
N CYS A 47 8.62 3.42 -3.43
CA CYS A 47 7.61 3.13 -4.47
C CYS A 47 6.71 1.94 -4.13
N THR A 48 6.77 1.46 -2.89
CA THR A 48 5.91 0.39 -2.38
C THR A 48 5.28 0.85 -1.09
N ARG A 49 3.97 0.62 -0.95
CA ARG A 49 3.25 0.83 0.29
C ARG A 49 2.50 -0.42 0.67
N SER A 50 2.50 -0.70 1.97
CA SER A 50 1.81 -1.83 2.57
C SER A 50 0.85 -1.34 3.62
N PHE A 51 -0.33 -1.94 3.67
CA PHE A 51 -1.41 -1.58 4.60
C PHE A 51 -1.96 -2.83 5.24
N VAL A 52 -2.29 -2.77 6.54
CA VAL A 52 -2.91 -3.90 7.25
C VAL A 52 -4.22 -3.46 7.89
N CYS A 53 -5.31 -4.14 7.53
CA CYS A 53 -6.63 -3.89 8.07
C CYS A 53 -6.67 -4.18 9.57
N VAL A 54 -7.12 -3.22 10.38
CA VAL A 54 -7.18 -3.38 11.84
C VAL A 54 -8.25 -4.37 12.29
N LEU A 55 -9.27 -4.63 11.47
CA LEU A 55 -10.36 -5.54 11.82
C LEU A 55 -10.08 -6.99 11.43
N CYS A 56 -9.66 -7.22 10.18
CA CYS A 56 -9.50 -8.56 9.63
C CYS A 56 -8.03 -9.00 9.50
N GLY A 57 -7.07 -8.11 9.76
CA GLY A 57 -5.63 -8.40 9.65
C GLY A 57 -5.12 -8.58 8.23
N LYS A 58 -5.98 -8.43 7.21
CA LYS A 58 -5.57 -8.59 5.82
C LYS A 58 -4.61 -7.50 5.39
N ARG A 59 -3.66 -7.90 4.55
CA ARG A 59 -2.61 -7.04 4.04
C ARG A 59 -2.86 -6.70 2.58
N TYR A 60 -2.71 -5.42 2.25
CA TYR A 60 -2.72 -4.92 0.89
C TYR A 60 -1.38 -4.28 0.60
N VAL A 61 -0.81 -4.61 -0.56
CA VAL A 61 0.50 -4.14 -1.00
C VAL A 61 0.34 -3.66 -2.43
N GLY A 62 0.89 -2.49 -2.73
CA GLY A 62 0.88 -2.00 -4.09
C GLY A 62 1.96 -0.97 -4.33
N ARG A 63 2.04 -0.57 -5.60
CA ARG A 63 2.98 0.43 -6.06
C ARG A 63 2.47 1.80 -5.64
N ALA A 64 3.31 2.55 -4.93
CA ALA A 64 3.02 3.95 -4.65
C ALA A 64 3.48 4.81 -5.82
N GLU A 65 2.78 5.92 -6.05
CA GLU A 65 3.20 6.93 -7.02
C GLU A 65 4.67 7.30 -6.80
N SER A 66 5.43 7.27 -7.91
CA SER A 66 6.83 7.65 -7.87
C SER A 66 6.90 9.12 -7.47
N PRO A 67 7.87 9.53 -6.64
CA PRO A 67 8.05 10.95 -6.39
C PRO A 67 8.33 11.61 -7.76
N GLU A 68 7.57 12.66 -8.09
CA GLU A 68 7.83 13.42 -9.31
C GLU A 68 9.30 13.82 -9.31
N TYR A 69 10.04 13.43 -10.35
CA TYR A 69 11.35 14.00 -10.60
C TYR A 69 11.08 15.48 -10.93
N ILE A 70 11.37 16.36 -9.97
CA ILE A 70 11.56 17.77 -10.30
C ILE A 70 12.89 17.81 -11.05
N ASP A 71 12.81 17.87 -12.38
CA ASP A 71 13.93 18.10 -13.29
C ASP A 71 14.48 19.53 -13.08
#